data_AF-A0A1M5ER47-F1
#
_entry.id   AF-A0A1M5ER47-F1
#
_cell.length_a   1.000
_cell.length_b   1.000
_cell.length_c   1.000
_cell.angle_alpha   90.00
_cell.angle_beta   90.00
_cell.angle_gamma   90.00
#
_symmetry.space_group_name_H-M   'P 1'
#
loop_
_entity.id
_entity.type
_entity.pdbx_description
1 polymer ?
#
loop_
_entity_poly.entity_id
_entity_poly.type
_entity_poly.pdbx_seq_one_letter_code
_entity_poly.pdbx_strand_id
1 'polypeptide(L)'
;MKLKATIREEIHSDDKRVIVEFHGDENKRHFELHCTFNPYQQGLRKWDIWEFKIRLESEIFIDPKTEVKSYFTHLFCDQATEVNSPYIK
;
A
#
# COMPACT_ATOMS: atom_id res chain seq x y z
N MET A 1 1.14 -0.73 11.92
CA MET A 1 -0.03 0.17 12.11
C MET A 1 -1.19 -0.31 11.26
N LYS A 2 -2.44 0.07 11.56
CA LYS A 2 -3.60 -0.23 10.73
C LYS A 2 -4.11 1.07 10.13
N LEU A 3 -4.17 1.16 8.80
CA LEU A 3 -4.64 2.35 8.10
C LEU A 3 -5.72 1.98 7.10
N LYS A 4 -6.79 2.77 7.09
CA LYS A 4 -7.84 2.67 6.09
C LYS A 4 -7.42 3.42 4.84
N ALA A 5 -7.59 2.81 3.68
CA ALA A 5 -7.19 3.41 2.42
C ALA A 5 -8.16 3.03 1.29
N THR A 6 -8.26 3.91 0.30
CA THR A 6 -8.96 3.61 -0.95
C THR A 6 -7.93 3.17 -1.99
N ILE A 7 -8.21 2.08 -2.70
CA ILE A 7 -7.36 1.62 -3.80
C ILE A 7 -7.55 2.56 -5.01
N ARG A 8 -6.46 3.11 -5.55
CA ARG A 8 -6.50 4.13 -6.61
C ARG A 8 -6.15 3.62 -7.99
N GLU A 9 -5.46 2.47 -8.09
CA GLU A 9 -5.08 1.88 -9.37
C GLU A 9 -5.69 0.48 -9.55
N GLU A 10 -5.69 0.02 -10.79
CA GLU A 10 -6.12 -1.33 -11.12
C GLU A 10 -5.05 -2.33 -10.64
N ILE A 11 -5.50 -3.51 -10.20
CA ILE A 11 -4.62 -4.55 -9.67
C ILE A 11 -4.61 -5.69 -10.69
N HIS A 12 -3.42 -6.03 -11.18
CA HIS A 12 -3.24 -7.16 -12.09
C HIS A 12 -2.93 -8.45 -11.32
N SER A 13 -3.15 -9.60 -11.98
CA SER A 13 -3.03 -10.92 -11.34
C SER A 13 -1.62 -11.26 -10.86
N ASP A 14 -0.60 -10.59 -11.39
CA ASP A 14 0.82 -10.75 -11.08
C ASP A 14 1.35 -9.67 -10.12
N ASP A 15 0.53 -8.66 -9.79
CA ASP A 15 0.95 -7.60 -8.89
C ASP A 15 1.08 -8.10 -7.45
N LYS A 16 2.17 -7.68 -6.80
CA LYS A 16 2.37 -7.77 -5.34
C LYS A 16 2.33 -6.41 -4.68
N ARG A 17 1.78 -5.42 -5.38
CA ARG A 17 1.73 -4.04 -4.93
C ARG A 17 0.36 -3.46 -5.18
N VAL A 18 0.00 -2.48 -4.36
CA VAL A 18 -1.25 -1.74 -4.48
C VAL A 18 -0.95 -0.27 -4.32
N ILE A 19 -1.50 0.56 -5.21
CA ILE A 19 -1.46 2.01 -5.05
C ILE A 19 -2.72 2.46 -4.30
N VAL A 20 -2.52 3.10 -3.16
CA VAL A 20 -3.60 3.50 -2.25
C VAL A 20 -3.52 4.98 -1.89
N GLU A 21 -4.66 5.54 -1.51
CA GLU A 21 -4.77 6.84 -0.84
C GLU A 21 -5.29 6.61 0.59
N PHE A 22 -4.51 7.03 1.58
CA PHE A 22 -4.88 6.87 2.99
C PHE A 22 -5.98 7.85 3.39
N HIS A 23 -6.97 7.34 4.12
CA HIS A 23 -8.01 8.17 4.71
C HIS A 23 -7.37 9.03 5.80
N GLY A 24 -7.53 10.35 5.70
CA GLY A 24 -6.93 11.31 6.63
C GLY A 24 -5.65 11.98 6.11
N ASP A 25 -5.10 11.57 4.95
CA ASP A 25 -4.07 12.37 4.29
C ASP A 25 -4.72 13.58 3.59
N GLU A 26 -4.53 14.76 4.17
CA GLU A 26 -5.05 16.03 3.62
C GLU A 26 -4.51 16.34 2.22
N ASN A 27 -3.33 15.82 1.89
CA ASN A 27 -2.69 16.04 0.60
C ASN A 27 -3.14 15.04 -0.47
N LYS A 28 -3.97 14.04 -0.11
CA LYS A 28 -4.49 13.00 -1.02
C LYS A 28 -3.38 12.34 -1.85
N ARG A 29 -2.24 12.04 -1.23
CA ARG A 29 -1.11 11.43 -1.91
C ARG A 29 -1.39 9.96 -2.19
N HIS A 30 -0.80 9.47 -3.28
CA HIS A 30 -0.81 8.06 -3.61
C HIS A 30 0.44 7.41 -3.01
N PHE A 31 0.24 6.24 -2.41
CA PHE A 31 1.29 5.47 -1.76
C PHE A 31 1.33 4.07 -2.37
N GLU A 32 2.54 3.59 -2.67
CA GLU A 32 2.76 2.20 -3.04
C GLU A 32 2.85 1.35 -1.76
N LEU A 33 2.04 0.30 -1.70
CA LEU A 33 2.10 -0.73 -0.67
C LEU A 33 2.62 -2.03 -1.27
N HIS A 34 3.70 -2.58 -0.72
CA HIS A 34 4.19 -3.91 -1.06
C HIS A 34 3.49 -4.96 -0.20
N CYS A 35 2.70 -5.83 -0.81
CA CYS A 35 1.95 -6.87 -0.13
C CYS A 35 2.73 -8.18 -0.06
N THR A 36 2.70 -8.86 1.08
CA THR A 36 3.23 -10.23 1.22
C THR A 36 2.31 -11.29 0.61
N PHE A 37 1.10 -10.89 0.25
CA PHE A 37 0.07 -11.68 -0.44
C PHE A 37 -0.19 -11.12 -1.85
N ASN A 38 -0.91 -11.89 -2.67
CA ASN A 38 -1.37 -11.43 -3.98
C ASN A 38 -2.69 -10.65 -3.82
N PRO A 39 -2.72 -9.32 -4.06
CA PRO A 39 -3.92 -8.49 -3.86
C PRO A 39 -5.07 -8.88 -4.78
N TYR A 40 -4.78 -9.29 -6.02
CA TYR A 40 -5.79 -9.74 -6.98
C TYR A 40 -6.51 -10.99 -6.50
N GLN A 41 -5.77 -11.99 -6.01
CA GLN A 41 -6.35 -13.22 -5.46
C GLN A 41 -7.16 -12.98 -4.19
N GLN A 42 -6.80 -11.96 -3.42
CA GLN A 42 -7.56 -11.52 -2.25
C GLN A 42 -8.80 -10.69 -2.62
N GLY A 43 -9.01 -10.40 -3.91
CA GLY A 43 -10.22 -9.76 -4.41
C GLY A 43 -10.22 -8.24 -4.30
N LEU A 44 -9.06 -7.62 -4.03
CA LEU A 44 -8.94 -6.17 -3.99
C LEU A 44 -9.19 -5.57 -5.39
N ARG A 45 -9.96 -4.49 -5.47
CA ARG A 45 -10.23 -3.77 -6.72
C ARG A 45 -10.06 -2.28 -6.58
N LYS A 46 -9.83 -1.63 -7.72
CA LYS A 46 -9.83 -0.17 -7.80
C LYS A 46 -11.11 0.40 -7.19
N TRP A 47 -10.97 1.45 -6.39
CA TRP A 47 -12.00 2.14 -5.63
C TRP A 47 -12.51 1.45 -4.37
N ASP A 48 -12.13 0.20 -4.11
CA ASP A 48 -12.49 -0.45 -2.86
C ASP A 48 -11.79 0.22 -1.68
N ILE A 49 -12.42 0.09 -0.52
CA ILE A 49 -11.92 0.63 0.74
C ILE A 49 -11.55 -0.54 1.65
N TRP A 50 -10.28 -0.58 2.05
CA TRP A 50 -9.72 -1.65 2.86
C TRP A 50 -8.95 -1.08 4.06
N GLU A 51 -8.89 -1.86 5.14
CA GLU A 51 -7.96 -1.62 6.24
C GLU A 51 -6.69 -2.45 6.02
N PHE A 52 -5.55 -1.77 5.91
CA PHE A 52 -4.25 -2.38 5.68
C PHE A 52 -3.42 -2.38 6.96
N LYS A 53 -2.85 -3.54 7.30
CA LYS A 53 -1.85 -3.67 8.36
C LYS A 53 -0.47 -3.39 7.77
N ILE A 54 0.00 -2.15 7.99
CA ILE A 54 1.20 -1.60 7.38
C ILE A 54 2.39 -1.64 8.32
N ARG A 55 3.56 -1.88 7.73
CA ARG A 55 4.87 -1.81 8.36
C ARG A 55 5.79 -0.92 7.50
N LEU A 56 6.59 -0.09 8.16
CA LEU A 56 7.59 0.74 7.50
C LEU A 56 8.90 0.00 7.49
N GLU A 57 9.58 -0.02 6.34
CA GLU A 57 10.97 -0.46 6.24
C GLU A 57 11.81 0.63 5.61
N SER A 58 13.04 0.78 6.08
CA SER A 58 13.98 1.75 5.53
C SER A 58 15.09 1.04 4.77
N GLU A 59 15.35 1.52 3.56
CA GLU A 59 16.50 1.13 2.76
C GLU A 59 17.51 2.27 2.75
N ILE A 60 18.77 1.94 3.05
CA ILE A 60 19.87 2.90 2.95
C ILE A 60 20.58 2.65 1.62
N PHE A 61 20.47 3.62 0.74
CA PHE A 61 21.22 3.65 -0.51
C PHE A 61 22.45 4.54 -0.34
N ILE A 62 23.61 4.04 -0.76
CA ILE A 62 24.86 4.82 -0.76
C ILE A 62 25.24 5.03 -2.23
N ASP A 63 25.27 6.30 -2.65
CA ASP A 63 25.68 6.64 -4.00
C ASP A 63 27.16 6.24 -4.20
N PRO A 64 27.47 5.38 -5.19
CA PRO A 64 28.81 4.82 -5.34
C PRO A 64 29.85 5.83 -5.82
N LYS A 65 29.45 7.01 -6.30
CA LYS A 65 30.36 8.05 -6.81
C LYS A 65 30.63 9.13 -5.76
N THR A 66 29.63 9.44 -4.93
CA THR A 66 29.67 10.56 -3.97
C THR A 66 29.70 10.11 -2.51
N GLU A 67 29.46 8.82 -2.24
CA GLU A 67 29.33 8.22 -0.90
C GLU A 67 28.21 8.82 -0.04
N VAL A 68 27.33 9.64 -0.63
CA VAL A 68 26.20 10.25 0.04
C VAL A 68 25.13 9.19 0.34
N LYS A 69 24.60 9.21 1.57
CA LYS A 69 23.54 8.31 2.02
C LYS A 69 22.16 8.91 1.72
N SER A 70 21.32 8.12 1.08
CA SER A 70 19.89 8.39 0.92
C SER A 70 19.09 7.34 1.69
N TYR A 71 17.99 7.77 2.30
CA TYR A 71 17.10 6.91 3.07
C TYR A 71 15.77 6.83 2.34
N PHE A 72 15.42 5.65 1.87
CA PHE A 72 14.13 5.37 1.28
C PHE A 72 13.25 4.66 2.31
N THR A 73 12.00 5.09 2.41
CA THR A 73 11.02 4.45 3.28
C THR A 73 9.98 3.76 2.43
N HIS A 74 9.88 2.46 2.59
CA HIS A 74 8.95 1.59 1.87
C HIS A 74 7.82 1.17 2.81
N LEU A 75 6.63 1.06 2.25
CA LEU A 75 5.46 0.60 2.98
C LEU A 75 5.16 -0.85 2.61
N PHE A 76 5.17 -1.72 3.60
CA PHE A 76 4.82 -3.12 3.46
C PHE A 76 3.46 -3.39 4.11
N CYS A 77 2.70 -4.29 3.51
CA CYS A 77 1.40 -4.72 4.01
C CYS A 77 1.37 -6.24 4.17
N ASP A 78 1.23 -6.69 5.42
CA ASP A 78 1.20 -8.11 5.74
C ASP A 78 -0.22 -8.70 5.66
N GLN A 79 -1.24 -7.85 5.90
CA GLN A 79 -2.64 -8.25 5.98
C GLN A 79 -3.52 -7.09 5.53
N ALA A 80 -4.60 -7.40 4.80
CA ALA A 80 -5.66 -6.46 4.47
C ALA A 80 -7.02 -7.05 4.86
N THR A 81 -7.93 -6.20 5.33
CA THR A 81 -9.29 -6.60 5.69
C THR A 81 -10.28 -5.67 5.02
N GLU A 82 -11.30 -6.24 4.39
CA GLU A 82 -12.35 -5.47 3.75
C GLU A 82 -13.10 -4.67 4.81
N VAL A 83 -13.30 -3.39 4.58
CA VAL A 83 -14.15 -2.58 5.46
C VAL A 83 -15.58 -2.82 5.01
N ASN A 84 -16.31 -3.68 5.74
CA ASN A 84 -17.72 -4.02 5.47
C ASN A 84 -18.49 -2.80 4.94
N SER A 85 -18.78 -2.82 3.64
CA SER A 85 -19.61 -1.83 3.01
C SER A 85 -21.06 -2.11 3.43
N PRO A 86 -21.81 -1.15 4.00
CA PRO A 86 -23.22 -1.35 4.32
C PRO A 86 -24.09 -1.62 3.09
N TYR A 87 -23.51 -1.60 1.88
CA TYR A 87 -24.16 -1.80 0.59
C TYR A 87 -24.01 -3.22 0.01
N ILE A 88 -23.39 -4.16 0.75
CA ILE A 88 -23.36 -5.58 0.36
C ILE A 88 -24.12 -6.37 1.44
N LYS A 89 -25.37 -6.71 1.13
CA LYS A 89 -26.20 -7.72 1.80
C LYS A 89 -26.54 -8.81 0.79
#